data_AF-A0A1G0JFM1-F1
#
_entry.id   AF-A0A1G0JFM1-F1
#
_cell.length_a   1.000
_cell.length_b   1.000
_cell.length_c   1.000
_cell.angle_alpha   90.00
_cell.angle_beta   90.00
_cell.angle_gamma   90.00
#
_symmetry.space_group_name_H-M   'P 1'
#
loop_
_entity.id
_entity.type
_entity.pdbx_description
1 polymer ?
#
loop_
_entity_poly.entity_id
_entity_poly.type
_entity_poly.pdbx_seq_one_letter_code
_entity_poly.pdbx_strand_id
1 'polypeptide(L)'
;MNENEVPVEAANRLLVAATNGASIAAFPPPHTFFWAREVEINVGYNWYRKDSDDSFSIGIRQGEQEVVERYMANWSLYSAPPGSQQQMVGYFYPSLADGDDTLQQALAFTHNDVYKALDGYKVMGSHYHTDMGRNLIASGSIDTRLRDFEVIRSAGINIAGPVDRPREETQLEELHWLFEGAPRHSDADFMVWPQMENSNILGGHWDLLFSHPVYYVDERAPGTPLITEHPEYGKMYNIGSAEDIMAMVEAENMLIYMPHPRTKGSTGYPDAVAQTPQFLHDSYRGAGWRWGMGSDLSEKRLSDFRVIPLLDDMNNWLVGTGLQPKSLLAITETYFKAPGDDIYANGPVTYLRLDELPTGKDYSPIIDVLRRGDYFVTSGEVLIPAHEYIGTGDNRTLRAQVEWTFPLDFVEVVYGDGQQTNSVIMATTHLPAFGSHTFEIPFNAAGQAWVRFAAWDSAGNGAMTMPVWLE
;
A
#
# COMPACT_ATOMS: atom_id res chain seq x y z
N MET A 1 41.15 11.63 -9.79
CA MET A 1 40.29 11.45 -8.61
C MET A 1 39.00 12.20 -8.88
N ASN A 2 37.87 11.77 -8.31
CA ASN A 2 36.64 12.52 -8.49
C ASN A 2 36.67 13.71 -7.51
N GLU A 3 36.50 14.93 -8.00
CA GLU A 3 36.50 16.12 -7.13
C GLU A 3 35.22 16.18 -6.28
N ASN A 4 34.13 15.56 -6.75
CA ASN A 4 32.82 15.52 -6.10
C ASN A 4 32.32 14.07 -5.96
N GLU A 5 31.29 13.89 -5.14
CA GLU A 5 30.52 12.64 -5.07
C GLU A 5 29.91 12.32 -6.43
N VAL A 6 29.91 11.04 -6.81
CA VAL A 6 29.27 10.52 -8.01
C VAL A 6 28.00 9.78 -7.60
N PRO A 7 26.81 10.33 -7.89
CA PRO A 7 25.54 9.63 -7.69
C PRO A 7 25.45 8.35 -8.54
N VAL A 8 24.80 7.34 -8.00
CA VAL A 8 24.55 6.06 -8.69
C VAL A 8 23.07 5.74 -8.67
N GLU A 9 22.49 5.63 -9.87
CA GLU A 9 21.14 5.09 -10.11
C GLU A 9 21.20 3.56 -10.10
N ALA A 10 21.31 2.98 -8.90
CA ALA A 10 21.27 1.54 -8.70
C ALA A 10 19.82 1.09 -8.50
N ALA A 11 19.34 0.14 -9.31
CA ALA A 11 17.95 -0.33 -9.28
C ALA A 11 17.47 -0.79 -7.88
N ASN A 12 18.37 -1.30 -7.03
CA ASN A 12 18.05 -1.76 -5.68
C ASN A 12 18.52 -0.80 -4.57
N ARG A 13 18.95 0.42 -4.94
CA ARG A 13 19.44 1.47 -4.02
C ARG A 13 20.59 0.98 -3.14
N LEU A 14 21.48 0.18 -3.72
CA LEU A 14 22.56 -0.48 -3.00
C LEU A 14 23.88 -0.32 -3.75
N LEU A 15 24.94 -0.03 -3.00
CA LEU A 15 26.31 0.02 -3.52
C LEU A 15 27.25 -0.82 -2.66
N VAL A 16 28.09 -1.65 -3.29
CA VAL A 16 29.09 -2.49 -2.61
C VAL A 16 30.49 -2.00 -2.93
N ALA A 17 31.29 -1.87 -1.88
CA ALA A 17 32.72 -1.65 -1.94
C ALA A 17 33.45 -2.93 -1.55
N ALA A 18 34.32 -3.44 -2.42
CA ALA A 18 35.14 -4.63 -2.17
C ALA A 18 36.63 -4.30 -2.19
N THR A 19 37.36 -4.74 -1.16
CA THR A 19 38.82 -4.58 -1.05
C THR A 19 39.43 -5.79 -0.36
N ASN A 20 40.61 -6.24 -0.79
CA ASN A 20 41.46 -7.19 -0.03
C ASN A 20 40.73 -8.42 0.55
N GLY A 21 39.77 -9.00 -0.19
CA GLY A 21 39.01 -10.18 0.23
C GLY A 21 37.89 -9.94 1.24
N ALA A 22 37.41 -8.70 1.38
CA ALA A 22 36.24 -8.34 2.15
C ALA A 22 35.45 -7.22 1.45
N SER A 23 34.21 -6.99 1.86
CA SER A 23 33.35 -5.96 1.29
C SER A 23 32.41 -5.33 2.31
N ILE A 24 31.85 -4.19 1.92
CA ILE A 24 30.82 -3.48 2.67
C ILE A 24 29.76 -2.97 1.70
N ALA A 25 28.49 -3.28 1.98
CA ALA A 25 27.36 -2.68 1.28
C ALA A 25 26.83 -1.46 2.05
N ALA A 26 26.37 -0.44 1.32
CA ALA A 26 25.63 0.70 1.85
C ALA A 26 24.27 0.81 1.15
N PHE A 27 23.19 0.86 1.93
CA PHE A 27 21.81 0.93 1.42
C PHE A 27 20.86 1.62 2.42
N PRO A 28 19.79 2.27 1.95
CA PRO A 28 18.81 2.91 2.82
C PRO A 28 17.77 1.91 3.34
N PRO A 29 16.98 2.29 4.37
CA PRO A 29 15.69 1.66 4.60
C PRO A 29 14.83 1.65 3.31
N PRO A 30 14.10 0.57 3.01
CA PRO A 30 13.38 0.45 1.74
C PRO A 30 12.20 1.42 1.62
N HIS A 31 11.57 1.84 2.71
CA HIS A 31 10.35 2.66 2.63
C HIS A 31 10.45 4.02 3.34
N THR A 32 10.97 4.04 4.57
CA THR A 32 11.08 5.27 5.39
C THR A 32 12.12 6.27 4.88
N PHE A 33 13.03 5.82 4.01
CA PHE A 33 13.99 6.69 3.31
C PHE A 33 13.36 7.53 2.20
N PHE A 34 12.20 7.10 1.69
CA PHE A 34 11.51 7.75 0.59
C PHE A 34 10.38 8.61 1.11
N TRP A 35 10.11 9.69 0.38
CA TRP A 35 8.96 10.54 0.63
C TRP A 35 7.91 10.36 -0.43
N ALA A 36 6.71 10.83 -0.12
CA ALA A 36 5.61 10.82 -1.05
C ALA A 36 6.00 11.52 -2.36
N ARG A 37 6.00 10.76 -3.46
CA ARG A 37 6.19 11.25 -4.83
C ARG A 37 5.00 10.85 -5.70
N GLU A 38 4.91 11.43 -6.89
CA GLU A 38 3.92 11.01 -7.91
C GLU A 38 4.50 9.95 -8.86
N VAL A 39 5.82 9.81 -8.92
CA VAL A 39 6.52 8.84 -9.78
C VAL A 39 7.63 8.16 -8.99
N GLU A 40 8.00 6.96 -9.43
CA GLU A 40 8.93 6.07 -8.70
C GLU A 40 10.32 6.04 -9.36
N ILE A 41 10.63 7.05 -10.18
CA ILE A 41 11.88 7.09 -10.93
C ILE A 41 13.05 7.19 -9.96
N ASN A 42 14.03 6.30 -10.13
CA ASN A 42 15.28 6.33 -9.37
C ASN A 42 16.10 7.59 -9.71
N VAL A 43 16.42 8.40 -8.70
CA VAL A 43 17.18 9.65 -8.85
C VAL A 43 18.61 9.56 -8.27
N GLY A 44 19.10 8.34 -8.11
CA GLY A 44 20.44 8.04 -7.64
C GLY A 44 20.58 8.13 -6.12
N TYR A 45 20.11 7.11 -5.41
CA TYR A 45 20.08 7.09 -3.93
C TYR A 45 21.36 6.62 -3.26
N ASN A 46 22.40 6.31 -4.04
CA ASN A 46 23.73 5.97 -3.56
C ASN A 46 24.76 6.90 -4.19
N TRP A 47 25.95 6.93 -3.61
CA TRP A 47 27.07 7.65 -4.19
C TRP A 47 28.40 6.97 -3.85
N TYR A 48 29.42 7.31 -4.64
CA TYR A 48 30.80 7.00 -4.33
C TYR A 48 31.74 8.18 -4.66
N ARG A 49 32.91 8.22 -4.02
CA ARG A 49 33.97 9.19 -4.33
C ARG A 49 35.34 8.54 -4.14
N LYS A 50 36.25 8.69 -5.12
CA LYS A 50 37.66 8.32 -4.94
C LYS A 50 38.37 9.45 -4.19
N ASP A 51 38.72 9.22 -2.92
CA ASP A 51 39.32 10.22 -2.03
C ASP A 51 40.85 10.33 -2.24
N SER A 52 41.51 9.22 -2.55
CA SER A 52 42.94 9.16 -2.89
C SER A 52 43.22 7.98 -3.81
N ASP A 53 44.49 7.69 -4.14
CA ASP A 53 44.82 6.49 -4.93
C ASP A 53 44.52 5.19 -4.19
N ASP A 54 44.50 5.21 -2.85
CA ASP A 54 44.34 4.04 -1.99
C ASP A 54 43.06 4.09 -1.13
N SER A 55 42.18 5.07 -1.34
CA SER A 55 40.95 5.22 -0.56
C SER A 55 39.77 5.77 -1.37
N PHE A 56 38.58 5.33 -0.99
CA PHE A 56 37.32 5.82 -1.54
C PHE A 56 36.25 5.82 -0.43
N SER A 57 35.20 6.62 -0.65
CA SER A 57 34.02 6.72 0.19
C SER A 57 32.80 6.24 -0.58
N ILE A 58 31.85 5.62 0.12
CA ILE A 58 30.54 5.21 -0.40
C ILE A 58 29.46 5.58 0.60
N GLY A 59 28.22 5.74 0.13
CA GLY A 59 27.10 5.97 1.02
C GLY A 59 25.76 6.04 0.33
N ILE A 60 24.75 6.42 1.12
CA ILE A 60 23.41 6.75 0.66
C ILE A 60 23.27 8.27 0.54
N ARG A 61 22.36 8.71 -0.32
CA ARG A 61 21.98 10.12 -0.50
C ARG A 61 20.52 10.21 -0.89
N GLN A 62 19.93 11.36 -0.65
CA GLN A 62 18.64 11.72 -1.24
C GLN A 62 18.86 12.55 -2.50
N GLY A 63 17.99 12.39 -3.49
CA GLY A 63 18.02 13.25 -4.67
C GLY A 63 17.69 14.70 -4.32
N GLU A 64 18.25 15.63 -5.07
CA GLU A 64 18.08 17.07 -4.80
C GLU A 64 16.73 17.61 -5.30
N GLN A 65 16.17 17.00 -6.33
CA GLN A 65 14.92 17.42 -6.96
C GLN A 65 14.27 16.27 -7.76
N GLU A 66 13.00 16.44 -8.08
CA GLU A 66 12.29 15.58 -9.03
C GLU A 66 12.84 15.76 -10.45
N VAL A 67 12.75 14.71 -11.26
CA VAL A 67 13.29 14.68 -12.63
C VAL A 67 12.20 14.82 -13.69
N VAL A 68 10.93 14.68 -13.31
CA VAL A 68 9.78 14.93 -14.19
C VAL A 68 9.28 16.34 -13.98
N GLU A 69 9.34 17.17 -15.03
CA GLU A 69 8.96 18.59 -14.99
C GLU A 69 7.58 18.82 -14.36
N ARG A 70 6.59 17.98 -14.74
CA ARG A 70 5.22 18.03 -14.21
C ARG A 70 5.14 17.94 -12.68
N TYR A 71 6.09 17.25 -12.04
CA TYR A 71 6.05 16.91 -10.62
C TYR A 71 7.14 17.61 -9.80
N MET A 72 7.85 18.60 -10.37
CA MET A 72 8.92 19.33 -9.66
C MET A 72 8.50 19.94 -8.32
N ALA A 73 7.25 20.44 -8.24
CA ALA A 73 6.73 21.04 -7.02
C ALA A 73 6.38 20.00 -5.92
N ASN A 74 6.35 18.71 -6.26
CA ASN A 74 5.98 17.63 -5.34
C ASN A 74 7.20 17.05 -4.61
N TRP A 75 8.39 17.65 -4.78
CA TRP A 75 9.62 17.23 -4.12
C TRP A 75 9.75 17.77 -2.70
N SER A 76 8.98 17.21 -1.76
CA SER A 76 9.10 17.51 -0.34
C SER A 76 9.71 16.33 0.43
N LEU A 77 10.95 16.48 0.93
CA LEU A 77 11.70 15.40 1.59
C LEU A 77 11.02 14.88 2.86
N TYR A 78 10.91 15.69 3.92
CA TYR A 78 10.28 15.26 5.17
C TYR A 78 9.55 16.42 5.86
N SER A 79 8.45 16.10 6.53
CA SER A 79 7.60 17.03 7.26
C SER A 79 7.51 16.59 8.72
N ALA A 80 8.50 16.97 9.52
CA ALA A 80 8.57 16.67 10.95
C ALA A 80 8.33 17.92 11.81
N PRO A 81 7.70 17.79 13.00
CA PRO A 81 7.54 18.90 13.94
C PRO A 81 8.88 19.56 14.30
N PRO A 82 8.97 20.91 14.35
CA PRO A 82 10.18 21.59 14.77
C PRO A 82 10.66 21.13 16.15
N GLY A 83 11.96 20.82 16.26
CA GLY A 83 12.59 20.38 17.51
C GLY A 83 12.41 18.90 17.84
N SER A 84 11.74 18.11 16.99
CA SER A 84 11.67 16.66 17.15
C SER A 84 12.98 15.98 16.73
N GLN A 85 13.32 14.87 17.39
CA GLN A 85 14.46 14.04 17.02
C GLN A 85 14.18 13.33 15.70
N GLN A 86 15.08 13.47 14.72
CA GLN A 86 14.95 12.87 13.40
C GLN A 86 15.76 11.57 13.31
N GLN A 87 15.16 10.51 12.81
CA GLN A 87 15.79 9.22 12.55
C GLN A 87 16.35 9.17 11.12
N MET A 88 17.61 9.55 10.95
CA MET A 88 18.31 9.49 9.65
C MET A 88 18.97 8.11 9.47
N VAL A 89 18.16 7.08 9.22
CA VAL A 89 18.62 5.69 9.18
C VAL A 89 19.36 5.39 7.89
N GLY A 90 20.48 4.66 8.00
CA GLY A 90 21.22 4.08 6.88
C GLY A 90 21.90 2.79 7.32
N TYR A 91 21.97 1.80 6.42
CA TYR A 91 22.53 0.49 6.71
C TYR A 91 23.90 0.32 6.06
N PHE A 92 24.83 -0.23 6.84
CA PHE A 92 26.15 -0.64 6.41
C PHE A 92 26.37 -2.11 6.76
N TYR A 93 26.56 -2.95 5.75
CA TYR A 93 26.68 -4.41 5.93
C TYR A 93 28.09 -4.87 5.56
N PRO A 94 29.00 -5.01 6.56
CA PRO A 94 30.33 -5.55 6.34
C PRO A 94 30.29 -7.08 6.21
N SER A 95 31.05 -7.62 5.25
CA SER A 95 31.15 -9.05 5.00
C SER A 95 32.58 -9.46 4.66
N LEU A 96 32.94 -10.70 5.00
CA LEU A 96 34.20 -11.33 4.58
C LEU A 96 34.06 -12.04 3.22
N ALA A 97 32.89 -11.95 2.59
CA ALA A 97 32.66 -12.44 1.24
C ALA A 97 33.22 -11.45 0.20
N ASP A 98 33.14 -11.81 -1.08
CA ASP A 98 33.41 -10.87 -2.16
C ASP A 98 32.23 -9.91 -2.41
N GLY A 99 32.41 -9.00 -3.37
CA GLY A 99 31.44 -7.96 -3.66
C GLY A 99 30.09 -8.48 -4.15
N ASP A 100 30.07 -9.53 -4.98
CA ASP A 100 28.85 -10.07 -5.56
C ASP A 100 28.06 -10.85 -4.50
N ASP A 101 28.73 -11.65 -3.67
CA ASP A 101 28.10 -12.34 -2.55
C ASP A 101 27.57 -11.35 -1.50
N THR A 102 28.29 -10.26 -1.24
CA THR A 102 27.86 -9.20 -0.30
C THR A 102 26.65 -8.45 -0.84
N LEU A 103 26.59 -8.21 -2.15
CA LEU A 103 25.43 -7.63 -2.82
C LEU A 103 24.19 -8.52 -2.58
N GLN A 104 24.29 -9.83 -2.83
CA GLN A 104 23.18 -10.76 -2.64
C GLN A 104 22.73 -10.85 -1.17
N GLN A 105 23.68 -10.89 -0.23
CA GLN A 105 23.38 -10.92 1.22
C GLN A 105 22.63 -9.66 1.67
N ALA A 106 22.98 -8.50 1.13
CA ALA A 106 22.32 -7.25 1.47
C ALA A 106 20.96 -7.09 0.75
N LEU A 107 20.83 -7.54 -0.50
CA LEU A 107 19.54 -7.60 -1.22
C LEU A 107 18.52 -8.52 -0.54
N ALA A 108 18.98 -9.55 0.19
CA ALA A 108 18.09 -10.42 0.94
C ALA A 108 17.21 -9.66 1.96
N PHE A 109 17.66 -8.50 2.46
CA PHE A 109 16.87 -7.67 3.38
C PHE A 109 15.56 -7.15 2.79
N THR A 110 15.46 -7.00 1.46
CA THR A 110 14.23 -6.61 0.76
C THR A 110 13.65 -7.74 -0.09
N HIS A 111 14.07 -8.99 0.19
CA HIS A 111 13.75 -10.14 -0.66
C HIS A 111 14.12 -9.94 -2.14
N ASN A 112 15.21 -9.20 -2.41
CA ASN A 112 15.63 -8.76 -3.75
C ASN A 112 14.63 -7.83 -4.44
N ASP A 113 13.93 -7.00 -3.68
CA ASP A 113 12.85 -6.12 -4.14
C ASP A 113 11.68 -6.88 -4.78
N VAL A 114 11.41 -8.08 -4.26
CA VAL A 114 10.30 -8.94 -4.69
C VAL A 114 9.49 -9.34 -3.46
N TYR A 115 8.20 -9.04 -3.44
CA TYR A 115 7.32 -9.49 -2.37
C TYR A 115 7.31 -11.02 -2.31
N LYS A 116 7.63 -11.56 -1.13
CA LYS A 116 7.73 -12.99 -0.90
C LYS A 116 6.35 -13.65 -1.02
N ALA A 117 6.21 -14.61 -1.93
CA ALA A 117 5.00 -15.43 -1.99
C ALA A 117 4.75 -16.18 -0.66
N LEU A 118 3.50 -16.23 -0.22
CA LEU A 118 3.06 -16.99 0.95
C LEU A 118 1.96 -17.98 0.55
N ASP A 119 2.06 -19.21 1.08
CA ASP A 119 1.08 -20.26 0.83
C ASP A 119 -0.31 -19.82 1.31
N GLY A 120 -1.32 -19.95 0.44
CA GLY A 120 -2.69 -19.51 0.70
C GLY A 120 -2.93 -18.01 0.57
N TYR A 121 -1.95 -17.26 0.04
CA TYR A 121 -2.06 -15.83 -0.18
C TYR A 121 -1.78 -15.40 -1.63
N LYS A 122 -2.40 -14.30 -2.05
CA LYS A 122 -2.00 -13.50 -3.21
C LYS A 122 -1.57 -12.11 -2.79
N VAL A 123 -0.48 -11.63 -3.37
CA VAL A 123 0.04 -10.29 -3.16
C VAL A 123 -0.68 -9.31 -4.07
N MET A 124 -1.30 -8.30 -3.48
CA MET A 124 -2.00 -7.24 -4.19
C MET A 124 -1.31 -5.90 -4.01
N GLY A 125 -0.94 -5.28 -5.12
CA GLY A 125 -0.62 -3.85 -5.21
C GLY A 125 -1.82 -3.11 -5.77
N SER A 126 -2.21 -2.00 -5.14
CA SER A 126 -3.41 -1.25 -5.51
C SER A 126 -3.09 0.23 -5.73
N HIS A 127 -4.02 0.92 -6.39
CA HIS A 127 -3.98 2.37 -6.62
C HIS A 127 -2.85 2.81 -7.55
N TYR A 128 -2.77 2.21 -8.73
CA TYR A 128 -1.84 2.64 -9.77
C TYR A 128 -2.54 3.56 -10.79
N HIS A 129 -1.94 4.70 -11.09
CA HIS A 129 -2.38 5.58 -12.18
C HIS A 129 -1.65 5.18 -13.47
N THR A 130 -2.23 4.26 -14.23
CA THR A 130 -1.63 3.69 -15.45
C THR A 130 -2.20 4.28 -16.75
N ASP A 131 -3.27 5.06 -16.67
CA ASP A 131 -4.11 5.48 -17.78
C ASP A 131 -4.50 4.32 -18.73
N MET A 132 -4.77 3.12 -18.19
CA MET A 132 -4.89 1.88 -18.97
C MET A 132 -5.92 1.99 -20.10
N GLY A 133 -7.16 2.37 -19.78
CA GLY A 133 -8.23 2.48 -20.79
C GLY A 133 -7.84 3.44 -21.92
N ARG A 134 -7.28 4.61 -21.57
CA ARG A 134 -6.82 5.63 -22.53
C ARG A 134 -5.65 5.16 -23.37
N ASN A 135 -4.67 4.51 -22.76
CA ASN A 135 -3.48 4.04 -23.45
C ASN A 135 -3.84 2.95 -24.47
N LEU A 136 -4.81 2.09 -24.15
CA LEU A 136 -5.31 1.10 -25.09
C LEU A 136 -6.10 1.75 -26.24
N ILE A 137 -6.98 2.71 -25.96
CA ILE A 137 -7.68 3.52 -26.99
C ILE A 137 -6.67 4.18 -27.92
N ALA A 138 -5.68 4.89 -27.35
CA ALA A 138 -4.67 5.63 -28.10
C ALA A 138 -3.78 4.71 -28.96
N SER A 139 -3.56 3.47 -28.52
CA SER A 139 -2.84 2.46 -29.32
C SER A 139 -3.65 1.93 -30.50
N GLY A 140 -4.98 2.07 -30.47
CA GLY A 140 -5.88 1.52 -31.48
C GLY A 140 -6.07 0.01 -31.41
N SER A 141 -5.59 -0.65 -30.34
CA SER A 141 -5.70 -2.10 -30.16
C SER A 141 -5.86 -2.47 -28.68
N ILE A 142 -6.90 -3.24 -28.37
CA ILE A 142 -7.14 -3.77 -27.01
C ILE A 142 -6.07 -4.80 -26.60
N ASP A 143 -5.38 -5.38 -27.58
CA ASP A 143 -4.33 -6.39 -27.38
C ASP A 143 -2.93 -5.78 -27.19
N THR A 144 -2.81 -4.44 -27.19
CA THR A 144 -1.56 -3.76 -26.88
C THR A 144 -1.13 -4.08 -25.45
N ARG A 145 0.08 -4.61 -25.28
CA ARG A 145 0.67 -4.87 -23.97
C ARG A 145 1.19 -3.57 -23.36
N LEU A 146 0.63 -3.18 -22.22
CA LEU A 146 1.13 -2.06 -21.43
C LEU A 146 2.27 -2.53 -20.52
N ARG A 147 3.41 -1.82 -20.60
CA ARG A 147 4.62 -2.14 -19.83
C ARG A 147 4.42 -2.08 -18.33
N ASP A 148 3.43 -1.32 -17.89
CA ASP A 148 3.23 -1.02 -16.47
C ASP A 148 3.01 -2.30 -15.67
N PHE A 149 2.21 -3.21 -16.23
CA PHE A 149 1.84 -4.46 -15.60
C PHE A 149 2.99 -5.49 -15.59
N GLU A 150 3.91 -5.45 -16.57
CA GLU A 150 5.11 -6.29 -16.55
C GLU A 150 6.06 -5.88 -15.42
N VAL A 151 6.19 -4.57 -15.19
CA VAL A 151 7.01 -4.01 -14.12
C VAL A 151 6.40 -4.33 -12.75
N ILE A 152 5.09 -4.11 -12.58
CA ILE A 152 4.38 -4.46 -11.34
C ILE A 152 4.50 -5.97 -11.06
N ARG A 153 4.28 -6.82 -12.07
CA ARG A 153 4.42 -8.28 -11.95
C ARG A 153 5.83 -8.69 -11.51
N SER A 154 6.86 -8.02 -12.03
CA SER A 154 8.26 -8.33 -11.70
C SER A 154 8.62 -8.14 -10.22
N ALA A 155 7.86 -7.32 -9.49
CA ALA A 155 8.01 -7.12 -8.05
C ALA A 155 7.35 -8.22 -7.20
N GLY A 156 6.81 -9.29 -7.80
CA GLY A 156 6.14 -10.38 -7.08
C GLY A 156 4.68 -10.12 -6.75
N ILE A 157 4.08 -9.10 -7.35
CA ILE A 157 2.65 -8.79 -7.21
C ILE A 157 1.83 -9.74 -8.09
N ASN A 158 0.77 -10.33 -7.51
CA ASN A 158 -0.18 -11.17 -8.23
C ASN A 158 -1.39 -10.38 -8.75
N ILE A 159 -1.81 -9.33 -8.04
CA ILE A 159 -2.99 -8.52 -8.38
C ILE A 159 -2.58 -7.05 -8.47
N ALA A 160 -2.75 -6.44 -9.64
CA ALA A 160 -2.49 -5.03 -9.88
C ALA A 160 -3.81 -4.27 -10.01
N GLY A 161 -4.05 -3.28 -9.13
CA GLY A 161 -5.25 -2.44 -9.14
C GLY A 161 -5.03 -1.06 -9.78
N PRO A 162 -5.24 -0.87 -11.10
CA PRO A 162 -5.27 0.47 -11.69
C PRO A 162 -6.55 1.21 -11.28
N VAL A 163 -6.43 2.51 -10.99
CA VAL A 163 -7.53 3.38 -10.48
C VAL A 163 -7.77 4.61 -11.38
N ASP A 164 -7.56 4.46 -12.68
CA ASP A 164 -7.53 5.57 -13.62
C ASP A 164 -8.88 6.27 -13.73
N ARG A 165 -8.94 7.58 -13.45
CA ARG A 165 -10.16 8.39 -13.58
C ARG A 165 -10.45 8.77 -15.04
N PRO A 166 -11.57 8.33 -15.65
CA PRO A 166 -11.94 8.70 -16.99
C PRO A 166 -12.28 10.18 -17.15
N ARG A 167 -12.24 10.67 -18.39
CA ARG A 167 -12.76 12.02 -18.67
C ARG A 167 -14.27 11.95 -18.80
N GLU A 168 -14.96 13.00 -18.39
CA GLU A 168 -16.43 13.05 -18.44
C GLU A 168 -16.98 12.72 -19.83
N GLU A 169 -16.42 13.31 -20.90
CA GLU A 169 -16.89 13.08 -22.29
C GLU A 169 -16.66 11.65 -22.82
N THR A 170 -15.65 10.94 -22.29
CA THR A 170 -15.21 9.62 -22.77
C THR A 170 -15.32 8.53 -21.71
N GLN A 171 -16.07 8.79 -20.62
CA GLN A 171 -16.06 7.95 -19.43
C GLN A 171 -16.43 6.49 -19.72
N LEU A 172 -17.54 6.28 -20.44
CA LEU A 172 -18.02 4.94 -20.74
C LEU A 172 -17.11 4.19 -21.71
N GLU A 173 -16.51 4.87 -22.68
CA GLU A 173 -15.53 4.27 -23.59
C GLU A 173 -14.27 3.86 -22.83
N GLU A 174 -13.70 4.75 -22.01
CA GLU A 174 -12.52 4.42 -21.21
C GLU A 174 -12.78 3.28 -20.22
N LEU A 175 -13.95 3.24 -19.57
CA LEU A 175 -14.39 2.10 -18.74
C LEU A 175 -14.47 0.81 -19.54
N HIS A 176 -15.03 0.85 -20.76
CA HIS A 176 -15.11 -0.31 -21.63
C HIS A 176 -13.71 -0.88 -21.92
N TRP A 177 -12.78 -0.02 -22.34
CA TRP A 177 -11.42 -0.44 -22.66
C TRP A 177 -10.65 -0.90 -21.41
N LEU A 178 -10.89 -0.31 -20.25
CA LEU A 178 -10.37 -0.78 -18.97
C LEU A 178 -10.86 -2.21 -18.66
N PHE A 179 -12.18 -2.44 -18.70
CA PHE A 179 -12.77 -3.75 -18.38
C PHE A 179 -12.44 -4.84 -19.41
N GLU A 180 -12.38 -4.51 -20.70
CA GLU A 180 -11.99 -5.46 -21.75
C GLU A 180 -10.48 -5.72 -21.79
N GLY A 181 -9.68 -4.71 -21.44
CA GLY A 181 -8.22 -4.79 -21.44
C GLY A 181 -7.67 -5.58 -20.26
N ALA A 182 -8.31 -5.50 -19.09
CA ALA A 182 -7.84 -6.16 -17.87
C ALA A 182 -7.62 -7.68 -18.03
N PRO A 183 -8.57 -8.47 -18.57
CA PRO A 183 -8.35 -9.89 -18.82
C PRO A 183 -7.22 -10.19 -19.81
N ARG A 184 -6.91 -9.28 -20.74
CA ARG A 184 -5.80 -9.46 -21.72
C ARG A 184 -4.43 -9.23 -21.10
N HIS A 185 -4.39 -8.48 -20.01
CA HIS A 185 -3.21 -8.26 -19.19
C HIS A 185 -3.11 -9.26 -18.03
N SER A 186 -4.08 -10.16 -17.92
CA SER A 186 -4.14 -11.17 -16.86
C SER A 186 -3.81 -12.56 -17.41
N ASP A 187 -3.34 -13.43 -16.52
CA ASP A 187 -3.15 -14.87 -16.72
C ASP A 187 -3.44 -15.63 -15.39
N ALA A 188 -2.99 -16.88 -15.28
CA ALA A 188 -3.25 -17.70 -14.09
C ALA A 188 -2.49 -17.23 -12.82
N ASP A 189 -1.40 -16.48 -12.99
CA ASP A 189 -0.49 -16.08 -11.90
C ASP A 189 -0.46 -14.56 -11.67
N PHE A 190 -1.01 -13.78 -12.60
CA PHE A 190 -1.10 -12.34 -12.53
C PHE A 190 -2.46 -11.82 -13.01
N MET A 191 -3.06 -10.87 -12.30
CA MET A 191 -4.35 -10.29 -12.68
C MET A 191 -4.32 -8.76 -12.58
N VAL A 192 -4.85 -8.11 -13.61
CA VAL A 192 -5.23 -6.70 -13.55
C VAL A 192 -6.66 -6.60 -13.06
N TRP A 193 -6.86 -5.90 -11.95
CA TRP A 193 -8.16 -5.70 -11.34
C TRP A 193 -8.59 -4.23 -11.48
N PRO A 194 -9.49 -3.90 -12.43
CA PRO A 194 -10.01 -2.56 -12.59
C PRO A 194 -10.57 -1.99 -11.28
N GLN A 195 -10.18 -0.76 -10.97
CA GLN A 195 -10.71 0.07 -9.90
C GLN A 195 -10.88 1.51 -10.42
N MET A 196 -11.36 2.43 -9.59
CA MET A 196 -11.59 3.81 -10.00
C MET A 196 -11.39 4.80 -8.87
N GLU A 197 -10.48 5.76 -9.00
CA GLU A 197 -10.40 6.88 -8.07
C GLU A 197 -11.34 8.02 -8.49
N ASN A 198 -12.23 8.40 -7.58
CA ASN A 198 -13.15 9.51 -7.72
C ASN A 198 -12.88 10.57 -6.64
N SER A 199 -13.34 11.81 -6.86
CA SER A 199 -13.13 12.93 -5.92
C SER A 199 -14.37 13.79 -5.71
N ASN A 200 -15.52 13.34 -6.22
CA ASN A 200 -16.81 14.01 -6.19
C ASN A 200 -17.73 13.31 -5.17
N ILE A 201 -18.78 14.01 -4.73
CA ILE A 201 -19.96 13.46 -4.03
C ILE A 201 -19.73 12.91 -2.60
N LEU A 202 -18.78 12.01 -2.36
CA LEU A 202 -18.62 11.32 -1.07
C LEU A 202 -17.70 12.04 -0.08
N GLY A 203 -16.99 13.09 -0.51
CA GLY A 203 -16.02 13.83 0.30
C GLY A 203 -14.62 13.20 0.27
N GLY A 204 -13.59 14.04 0.09
CA GLY A 204 -12.23 13.58 -0.20
C GLY A 204 -12.15 12.82 -1.52
N HIS A 205 -11.06 12.07 -1.70
CA HIS A 205 -10.97 11.07 -2.77
C HIS A 205 -11.46 9.71 -2.25
N TRP A 206 -11.93 8.88 -3.16
CA TRP A 206 -12.42 7.55 -2.85
C TRP A 206 -12.25 6.61 -4.04
N ASP A 207 -11.78 5.40 -3.75
CA ASP A 207 -11.65 4.32 -4.71
C ASP A 207 -12.93 3.52 -4.75
N LEU A 208 -13.38 3.21 -5.95
CA LEU A 208 -14.42 2.23 -6.23
C LEU A 208 -13.76 0.92 -6.66
N LEU A 209 -14.00 -0.13 -5.89
CA LEU A 209 -13.45 -1.46 -6.12
C LEU A 209 -14.54 -2.33 -6.76
N PHE A 210 -14.36 -2.67 -8.03
CA PHE A 210 -15.34 -3.39 -8.82
C PHE A 210 -15.31 -4.91 -8.53
N SER A 211 -16.48 -5.51 -8.29
CA SER A 211 -16.70 -6.96 -8.29
C SER A 211 -16.78 -7.54 -9.71
N HIS A 212 -17.24 -6.75 -10.67
CA HIS A 212 -17.36 -7.07 -12.09
C HIS A 212 -17.50 -5.77 -12.90
N PRO A 213 -17.52 -5.79 -14.25
CA PRO A 213 -17.68 -4.58 -15.04
C PRO A 213 -18.98 -3.84 -14.73
N VAL A 214 -18.88 -2.60 -14.26
CA VAL A 214 -20.02 -1.72 -13.96
C VAL A 214 -19.81 -0.40 -14.69
N TYR A 215 -20.78 -0.04 -15.53
CA TYR A 215 -20.76 1.21 -16.29
C TYR A 215 -21.55 2.29 -15.56
N TYR A 216 -20.97 3.47 -15.42
CA TYR A 216 -21.65 4.61 -14.83
C TYR A 216 -21.12 5.93 -15.39
N VAL A 217 -21.91 6.98 -15.22
CA VAL A 217 -21.52 8.37 -15.49
C VAL A 217 -21.83 9.24 -14.29
N ASP A 218 -20.97 10.21 -14.03
CA ASP A 218 -21.12 11.21 -12.96
C ASP A 218 -22.07 12.36 -13.35
N GLU A 219 -23.13 12.04 -14.08
CA GLU A 219 -24.12 13.01 -14.56
C GLU A 219 -25.53 12.42 -14.48
N ARG A 220 -26.32 12.87 -13.49
CA ARG A 220 -27.75 12.58 -13.42
C ARG A 220 -28.59 13.84 -13.48
N ALA A 221 -29.00 14.22 -14.69
CA ALA A 221 -29.92 15.34 -14.90
C ALA A 221 -31.30 15.08 -14.27
N PRO A 222 -32.03 16.11 -13.80
CA PRO A 222 -33.37 15.96 -13.25
C PRO A 222 -34.33 15.19 -14.18
N GLY A 223 -35.01 14.18 -13.63
CA GLY A 223 -35.92 13.31 -14.39
C GLY A 223 -35.25 12.09 -15.04
N THR A 224 -33.92 12.00 -15.01
CA THR A 224 -33.17 10.82 -15.48
C THR A 224 -33.25 9.70 -14.43
N PRO A 225 -33.64 8.47 -14.81
CA PRO A 225 -33.60 7.32 -13.89
C PRO A 225 -32.17 7.02 -13.41
N LEU A 226 -32.03 6.44 -12.21
CA LEU A 226 -30.73 5.99 -11.69
C LEU A 226 -30.11 4.95 -12.62
N ILE A 227 -30.91 4.03 -13.17
CA ILE A 227 -30.46 2.96 -14.06
C ILE A 227 -31.07 3.18 -15.44
N THR A 228 -30.22 3.14 -16.47
CA THR A 228 -30.62 3.20 -17.89
C THR A 228 -29.91 2.11 -18.69
N GLU A 229 -30.39 1.84 -19.90
CA GLU A 229 -29.74 0.92 -20.84
C GLU A 229 -29.00 1.72 -21.91
N HIS A 230 -27.68 1.60 -21.97
CA HIS A 230 -26.85 2.14 -23.04
C HIS A 230 -26.87 1.19 -24.24
N PRO A 231 -27.04 1.67 -25.49
CA PRO A 231 -27.13 0.80 -26.66
C PRO A 231 -25.87 -0.05 -26.91
N GLU A 232 -24.70 0.39 -26.42
CA GLU A 232 -23.42 -0.31 -26.60
C GLU A 232 -22.93 -1.04 -25.34
N TYR A 233 -23.18 -0.48 -24.15
CA TYR A 233 -22.59 -0.96 -22.90
C TYR A 233 -23.60 -1.69 -22.00
N GLY A 234 -24.87 -1.70 -22.38
CA GLY A 234 -25.95 -2.29 -21.61
C GLY A 234 -26.30 -1.48 -20.37
N LYS A 235 -26.60 -2.16 -19.26
CA LYS A 235 -26.96 -1.53 -17.98
C LYS A 235 -25.88 -0.52 -17.54
N MET A 236 -26.31 0.72 -17.32
CA MET A 236 -25.47 1.78 -16.75
C MET A 236 -26.17 2.54 -15.63
N TYR A 237 -25.38 3.16 -14.76
CA TYR A 237 -25.85 4.02 -13.68
C TYR A 237 -25.61 5.51 -14.00
N ASN A 238 -26.61 6.35 -13.77
CA ASN A 238 -26.50 7.81 -13.82
C ASN A 238 -26.38 8.31 -12.38
N ILE A 239 -25.22 8.85 -12.01
CA ILE A 239 -24.90 9.21 -10.63
C ILE A 239 -25.04 10.73 -10.43
N GLY A 240 -25.88 11.14 -9.48
CA GLY A 240 -26.05 12.56 -9.12
C GLY A 240 -25.90 12.88 -7.64
N SER A 241 -25.82 11.87 -6.77
CA SER A 241 -25.74 12.06 -5.32
C SER A 241 -25.05 10.90 -4.60
N ALA A 242 -24.81 11.06 -3.30
CA ALA A 242 -24.20 10.01 -2.49
C ALA A 242 -25.10 8.78 -2.40
N GLU A 243 -26.42 8.98 -2.30
CA GLU A 243 -27.41 7.90 -2.31
C GLU A 243 -27.36 7.09 -3.61
N ASP A 244 -27.13 7.75 -4.75
CA ASP A 244 -27.01 7.08 -6.04
C ASP A 244 -25.76 6.19 -6.10
N ILE A 245 -24.61 6.68 -5.59
CA ILE A 245 -23.38 5.88 -5.50
C ILE A 245 -23.61 4.68 -4.59
N MET A 246 -24.16 4.88 -3.40
CA MET A 246 -24.37 3.79 -2.45
C MET A 246 -25.35 2.75 -3.00
N ALA A 247 -26.43 3.17 -3.67
CA ALA A 247 -27.35 2.26 -4.33
C ALA A 247 -26.68 1.43 -5.44
N MET A 248 -25.78 2.03 -6.22
CA MET A 248 -24.98 1.30 -7.21
C MET A 248 -24.03 0.30 -6.54
N VAL A 249 -23.28 0.76 -5.53
CA VAL A 249 -22.30 -0.04 -4.80
C VAL A 249 -22.93 -1.26 -4.14
N GLU A 250 -24.09 -1.10 -3.52
CA GLU A 250 -24.87 -2.20 -2.95
C GLU A 250 -25.37 -3.16 -4.03
N ALA A 251 -26.02 -2.62 -5.07
CA ALA A 251 -26.64 -3.43 -6.12
C ALA A 251 -25.62 -4.27 -6.92
N GLU A 252 -24.40 -3.76 -7.05
CA GLU A 252 -23.34 -4.40 -7.83
C GLU A 252 -22.28 -5.10 -6.96
N ASN A 253 -22.45 -5.18 -5.63
CA ASN A 253 -21.48 -5.84 -4.73
C ASN A 253 -20.07 -5.22 -4.78
N MET A 254 -19.97 -3.88 -4.79
CA MET A 254 -18.68 -3.17 -4.81
C MET A 254 -18.23 -2.74 -3.41
N LEU A 255 -16.99 -2.27 -3.29
CA LEU A 255 -16.47 -1.63 -2.08
C LEU A 255 -15.96 -0.22 -2.39
N ILE A 256 -15.94 0.61 -1.35
CA ILE A 256 -15.34 1.95 -1.34
C ILE A 256 -14.22 1.99 -0.31
N TYR A 257 -13.06 2.53 -0.68
CA TYR A 257 -12.00 2.92 0.26
C TYR A 257 -11.62 4.38 0.04
N MET A 258 -11.24 5.09 1.10
CA MET A 258 -10.58 6.40 0.96
C MET A 258 -9.09 6.22 0.77
N PRO A 259 -8.51 6.39 -0.42
CA PRO A 259 -7.13 6.02 -0.69
C PRO A 259 -6.12 6.75 0.18
N HIS A 260 -6.20 8.07 0.26
CA HIS A 260 -5.17 8.90 0.90
C HIS A 260 -5.69 9.83 1.99
N PRO A 261 -6.20 9.26 3.10
CA PRO A 261 -6.93 10.02 4.10
C PRO A 261 -6.07 11.10 4.77
N ARG A 262 -6.70 12.22 5.14
CA ARG A 262 -6.05 13.38 5.79
C ARG A 262 -4.86 13.96 4.99
N THR A 263 -4.77 13.69 3.68
CA THR A 263 -3.73 14.21 2.78
C THR A 263 -4.31 14.66 1.45
N LYS A 264 -3.54 15.40 0.64
CA LYS A 264 -3.91 15.81 -0.73
C LYS A 264 -5.36 16.36 -0.78
N GLY A 265 -6.16 15.89 -1.75
CA GLY A 265 -7.57 16.24 -1.91
C GLY A 265 -8.49 15.66 -0.83
N SER A 266 -7.99 14.77 0.03
CA SER A 266 -8.70 14.18 1.18
C SER A 266 -8.32 14.85 2.51
N THR A 267 -7.71 16.03 2.49
CA THR A 267 -7.42 16.80 3.71
C THR A 267 -8.73 17.06 4.48
N GLY A 268 -8.78 16.66 5.75
CA GLY A 268 -9.97 16.75 6.60
C GLY A 268 -10.97 15.58 6.47
N TYR A 269 -10.67 14.59 5.63
CA TYR A 269 -11.46 13.37 5.46
C TYR A 269 -10.66 12.14 5.94
N PRO A 270 -11.32 11.09 6.46
CA PRO A 270 -12.77 10.88 6.52
C PRO A 270 -13.46 11.56 7.71
N ASP A 271 -12.74 12.31 8.55
CA ASP A 271 -13.29 12.96 9.75
C ASP A 271 -14.58 13.76 9.47
N ALA A 272 -14.60 14.54 8.38
CA ALA A 272 -15.77 15.33 7.98
C ALA A 272 -16.99 14.50 7.56
N VAL A 273 -16.80 13.22 7.19
CA VAL A 273 -17.87 12.31 6.72
C VAL A 273 -18.13 11.17 7.68
N ALA A 274 -17.45 11.12 8.83
CA ALA A 274 -17.52 10.02 9.79
C ALA A 274 -18.93 9.68 10.28
N GLN A 275 -19.85 10.65 10.26
CA GLN A 275 -21.24 10.51 10.72
C GLN A 275 -22.26 10.48 9.57
N THR A 276 -21.80 10.41 8.32
CA THR A 276 -22.66 10.40 7.15
C THR A 276 -23.15 8.98 6.82
N PRO A 277 -24.32 8.82 6.17
CA PRO A 277 -24.83 7.50 5.80
C PRO A 277 -23.86 6.68 4.95
N GLN A 278 -23.14 7.31 4.02
CA GLN A 278 -22.20 6.60 3.15
C GLN A 278 -20.99 6.03 3.92
N PHE A 279 -20.44 6.76 4.90
CA PHE A 279 -19.33 6.24 5.71
C PHE A 279 -19.83 5.17 6.68
N LEU A 280 -21.03 5.36 7.24
CA LEU A 280 -21.74 4.40 8.09
C LEU A 280 -22.43 3.30 7.27
N HIS A 281 -21.69 2.69 6.34
CA HIS A 281 -22.13 1.60 5.50
C HIS A 281 -21.05 0.51 5.39
N ASP A 282 -21.43 -0.76 5.30
CA ASP A 282 -20.50 -1.90 5.23
C ASP A 282 -19.70 -1.93 3.92
N SER A 283 -20.24 -1.36 2.84
CA SER A 283 -19.50 -1.22 1.57
C SER A 283 -18.46 -0.10 1.60
N TYR A 284 -18.56 0.89 2.49
CA TYR A 284 -17.47 1.86 2.70
C TYR A 284 -16.49 1.24 3.68
N ARG A 285 -15.47 0.54 3.17
CA ARG A 285 -14.74 -0.46 3.95
C ARG A 285 -13.54 0.11 4.71
N GLY A 286 -13.05 1.29 4.36
CA GLY A 286 -12.07 2.01 5.17
C GLY A 286 -11.21 2.98 4.39
N ALA A 287 -9.90 2.96 4.64
CA ALA A 287 -8.96 3.92 4.05
C ALA A 287 -7.68 3.23 3.55
N GLY A 288 -6.89 3.93 2.73
CA GLY A 288 -5.62 3.41 2.22
C GLY A 288 -4.46 3.67 3.18
N TRP A 289 -3.42 2.84 3.04
CA TRP A 289 -2.14 2.94 3.70
C TRP A 289 -1.04 2.95 2.65
N ARG A 290 -0.22 4.00 2.67
CA ARG A 290 0.81 4.25 1.67
C ARG A 290 2.11 4.62 2.36
N TRP A 291 3.25 4.17 1.82
CA TRP A 291 4.54 4.71 2.23
C TRP A 291 4.56 6.22 1.92
N GLY A 292 4.89 7.05 2.90
CA GLY A 292 4.91 8.51 2.73
C GLY A 292 3.60 9.25 2.98
N MET A 293 2.55 8.62 3.52
CA MET A 293 1.42 9.34 4.13
C MET A 293 1.80 10.00 5.45
N GLY A 294 2.66 11.02 5.35
CA GLY A 294 3.28 11.68 6.50
C GLY A 294 4.74 11.27 6.64
N SER A 295 5.56 11.53 5.61
CA SER A 295 7.02 11.34 5.68
C SER A 295 7.62 12.22 6.78
N ASP A 296 7.70 11.67 7.98
CA ASP A 296 8.18 12.34 9.19
C ASP A 296 9.22 11.43 9.86
N LEU A 297 10.49 11.84 9.84
CA LEU A 297 11.57 11.04 10.42
C LEU A 297 11.54 11.00 11.95
N SER A 298 10.62 11.71 12.61
CA SER A 298 10.39 11.56 14.04
C SER A 298 9.46 10.39 14.38
N GLU A 299 8.75 9.83 13.39
CA GLU A 299 7.94 8.62 13.58
C GLU A 299 8.81 7.40 13.88
N LYS A 300 8.31 6.51 14.74
CA LYS A 300 9.00 5.24 15.04
C LYS A 300 8.78 4.17 13.96
N ARG A 301 7.66 4.27 13.24
CA ARG A 301 7.17 3.32 12.25
C ARG A 301 6.43 4.07 11.14
N LEU A 302 6.26 3.44 9.98
CA LEU A 302 5.51 4.04 8.88
C LEU A 302 4.09 4.48 9.30
N SER A 303 3.77 5.76 9.10
CA SER A 303 2.43 6.35 9.30
C SER A 303 1.93 6.36 10.75
N ASP A 304 2.85 6.48 11.71
CA ASP A 304 2.60 6.48 13.16
C ASP A 304 1.62 7.58 13.60
N PHE A 305 1.64 8.75 12.97
CA PHE A 305 0.83 9.89 13.38
C PHE A 305 -0.43 10.09 12.55
N ARG A 306 -0.47 9.61 11.30
CA ARG A 306 -1.56 9.92 10.36
C ARG A 306 -2.51 8.76 10.14
N VAL A 307 -2.02 7.65 9.59
CA VAL A 307 -2.88 6.55 9.10
C VAL A 307 -3.22 5.57 10.21
N ILE A 308 -2.24 5.17 11.02
CA ILE A 308 -2.46 4.18 12.09
C ILE A 308 -3.45 4.71 13.14
N PRO A 309 -3.32 5.94 13.66
CA PRO A 309 -4.30 6.49 14.58
C PRO A 309 -5.68 6.66 13.94
N LEU A 310 -5.74 6.98 12.64
CA LEU A 310 -7.02 7.07 11.93
C LEU A 310 -7.72 5.70 11.84
N LEU A 311 -6.99 4.61 11.61
CA LEU A 311 -7.59 3.27 11.63
C LEU A 311 -8.27 3.02 12.98
N ASP A 312 -7.62 3.40 14.07
CA ASP A 312 -8.14 3.23 15.42
C ASP A 312 -9.35 4.16 15.67
N ASP A 313 -9.27 5.42 15.24
CA ASP A 313 -10.36 6.39 15.30
C ASP A 313 -11.61 5.86 14.56
N MET A 314 -11.44 5.42 13.31
CA MET A 314 -12.54 4.91 12.48
C MET A 314 -13.25 3.73 13.15
N ASN A 315 -12.53 2.85 13.83
CA ASN A 315 -13.12 1.71 14.51
C ASN A 315 -13.77 2.10 15.84
N ASN A 316 -13.22 3.08 16.56
CA ASN A 316 -13.89 3.66 17.71
C ASN A 316 -15.21 4.33 17.32
N TRP A 317 -15.28 5.04 16.19
CA TRP A 317 -16.51 5.66 15.70
C TRP A 317 -17.63 4.66 15.40
N LEU A 318 -17.28 3.40 15.10
CA LEU A 318 -18.24 2.36 14.74
C LEU A 318 -18.74 1.51 15.92
N VAL A 319 -18.21 1.70 17.13
CA VAL A 319 -18.62 0.91 18.29
C VAL A 319 -20.12 1.10 18.56
N GLY A 320 -20.86 -0.02 18.60
CA GLY A 320 -22.31 -0.04 18.83
C GLY A 320 -23.17 0.21 17.58
N THR A 321 -22.58 0.42 16.40
CA THR A 321 -23.34 0.62 15.15
C THR A 321 -23.87 -0.68 14.54
N GLY A 322 -23.23 -1.82 14.85
CA GLY A 322 -23.50 -3.12 14.23
C GLY A 322 -22.84 -3.31 12.86
N LEU A 323 -22.10 -2.32 12.36
CA LEU A 323 -21.33 -2.39 11.11
C LEU A 323 -20.02 -3.16 11.30
N GLN A 324 -19.42 -3.61 10.20
CA GLN A 324 -18.10 -4.23 10.22
C GLN A 324 -16.99 -3.22 10.59
N PRO A 325 -15.91 -3.65 11.26
CA PRO A 325 -14.81 -2.76 11.64
C PRO A 325 -14.13 -2.22 10.38
N LYS A 326 -13.80 -0.92 10.28
CA LYS A 326 -13.07 -0.37 9.12
C LYS A 326 -11.65 -0.94 9.01
N SER A 327 -11.14 -1.02 7.78
CA SER A 327 -9.88 -1.67 7.45
C SER A 327 -8.95 -0.76 6.65
N LEU A 328 -7.67 -1.13 6.55
CA LEU A 328 -6.71 -0.49 5.65
C LEU A 328 -6.57 -1.26 4.35
N LEU A 329 -6.38 -0.57 3.24
CA LEU A 329 -5.93 -1.15 1.97
C LEU A 329 -4.53 -0.63 1.67
N ALA A 330 -3.55 -1.47 1.38
CA ALA A 330 -2.25 -0.95 0.96
C ALA A 330 -2.37 -0.35 -0.46
N ILE A 331 -1.90 0.89 -0.63
CA ILE A 331 -2.01 1.62 -1.88
C ILE A 331 -0.69 2.29 -2.27
N THR A 332 -0.56 2.66 -3.55
CA THR A 332 0.64 3.36 -4.04
C THR A 332 0.48 4.81 -4.48
N GLU A 333 -0.57 5.13 -5.24
CA GLU A 333 -0.88 6.50 -5.69
C GLU A 333 0.17 7.07 -6.67
N THR A 334 0.95 6.22 -7.35
CA THR A 334 1.99 6.62 -8.31
C THR A 334 1.58 6.42 -9.76
N TYR A 335 2.13 7.27 -10.63
CA TYR A 335 1.80 7.36 -12.06
C TYR A 335 2.82 6.63 -12.91
N PHE A 336 2.31 5.81 -13.83
CA PHE A 336 3.06 5.02 -14.80
C PHE A 336 4.13 4.12 -14.16
N LYS A 337 4.58 3.12 -14.88
CA LYS A 337 5.65 2.22 -14.44
C LYS A 337 6.53 1.91 -15.63
N ALA A 338 7.83 1.92 -15.39
CA ALA A 338 8.85 1.58 -16.37
C ALA A 338 9.95 0.74 -15.71
N PRO A 339 10.66 -0.10 -16.49
CA PRO A 339 11.85 -0.77 -15.98
C PRO A 339 12.85 0.25 -15.41
N GLY A 340 13.31 0.01 -14.18
CA GLY A 340 14.20 0.91 -13.44
C GLY A 340 13.50 1.78 -12.39
N ASP A 341 12.17 1.84 -12.39
CA ASP A 341 11.41 2.49 -11.31
C ASP A 341 11.51 1.68 -10.01
N ASP A 342 11.55 2.39 -8.88
CA ASP A 342 11.68 1.85 -7.52
C ASP A 342 10.33 1.32 -6.97
N ILE A 343 9.70 0.37 -7.68
CA ILE A 343 8.35 -0.13 -7.35
C ILE A 343 8.26 -0.64 -5.91
N TYR A 344 9.22 -1.47 -5.50
CA TYR A 344 9.18 -2.13 -4.19
C TYR A 344 9.27 -1.13 -3.04
N ALA A 345 10.26 -0.23 -3.09
CA ALA A 345 10.44 0.83 -2.08
C ALA A 345 9.23 1.76 -1.97
N ASN A 346 8.54 1.92 -3.09
CA ASN A 346 7.38 2.77 -3.26
C ASN A 346 6.08 1.97 -3.29
N GLY A 347 5.93 0.94 -2.46
CA GLY A 347 4.64 0.26 -2.39
C GLY A 347 4.52 -0.65 -1.19
N PRO A 348 3.72 -0.33 -0.17
CA PRO A 348 3.17 -1.39 0.64
C PRO A 348 2.18 -2.19 -0.21
N VAL A 349 2.01 -3.46 0.16
CA VAL A 349 1.11 -4.40 -0.50
C VAL A 349 0.15 -5.03 0.49
N THR A 350 -0.92 -5.59 -0.05
CA THR A 350 -1.94 -6.32 0.71
C THR A 350 -1.80 -7.81 0.41
N TYR A 351 -1.62 -8.64 1.43
CA TYR A 351 -1.60 -10.10 1.30
C TYR A 351 -3.01 -10.63 1.55
N LEU A 352 -3.72 -10.93 0.47
CA LEU A 352 -5.09 -11.46 0.49
C LEU A 352 -5.05 -12.96 0.75
N ARG A 353 -5.81 -13.46 1.72
CA ARG A 353 -5.97 -14.90 1.92
C ARG A 353 -6.83 -15.47 0.79
N LEU A 354 -6.16 -15.90 -0.27
CA LEU A 354 -6.74 -16.29 -1.54
C LEU A 354 -5.82 -17.34 -2.19
N ASP A 355 -6.31 -18.57 -2.35
CA ASP A 355 -5.49 -19.68 -2.86
C ASP A 355 -5.15 -19.50 -4.35
N GLU A 356 -6.14 -19.08 -5.15
CA GLU A 356 -6.06 -18.93 -6.60
C GLU A 356 -6.66 -17.59 -7.04
N LEU A 357 -6.14 -17.03 -8.14
CA LEU A 357 -6.71 -15.82 -8.72
C LEU A 357 -8.08 -16.11 -9.33
N PRO A 358 -9.05 -15.18 -9.22
CA PRO A 358 -10.29 -15.33 -9.94
C PRO A 358 -10.07 -15.29 -11.46
N THR A 359 -11.02 -15.83 -12.22
CA THR A 359 -10.90 -15.92 -13.69
C THR A 359 -11.81 -14.93 -14.40
N GLY A 360 -11.34 -14.36 -15.51
CA GLY A 360 -12.15 -13.51 -16.37
C GLY A 360 -12.39 -12.13 -15.75
N LYS A 361 -13.66 -11.75 -15.61
CA LYS A 361 -14.08 -10.43 -15.09
C LYS A 361 -14.92 -10.54 -13.81
N ASP A 362 -14.86 -11.68 -13.13
CA ASP A 362 -15.49 -11.86 -11.82
C ASP A 362 -14.45 -11.68 -10.72
N TYR A 363 -14.41 -10.48 -10.14
CA TYR A 363 -13.51 -10.10 -9.07
C TYR A 363 -14.15 -10.25 -7.67
N SER A 364 -15.37 -10.80 -7.59
CA SER A 364 -16.11 -10.99 -6.34
C SER A 364 -15.30 -11.75 -5.27
N PRO A 365 -14.47 -12.76 -5.59
CA PRO A 365 -13.63 -13.42 -4.59
C PRO A 365 -12.67 -12.46 -3.85
N ILE A 366 -12.15 -11.44 -4.53
CA ILE A 366 -11.28 -10.42 -3.92
C ILE A 366 -12.12 -9.49 -3.03
N ILE A 367 -13.27 -9.04 -3.53
CA ILE A 367 -14.22 -8.23 -2.75
C ILE A 367 -14.60 -8.94 -1.45
N ASP A 368 -14.89 -10.23 -1.52
CA ASP A 368 -15.30 -11.02 -0.36
C ASP A 368 -14.17 -11.15 0.69
N VAL A 369 -12.92 -11.34 0.25
CA VAL A 369 -11.74 -11.36 1.14
C VAL A 369 -11.57 -9.99 1.83
N LEU A 370 -11.62 -8.91 1.06
CA LEU A 370 -11.49 -7.54 1.60
C LEU A 370 -12.63 -7.20 2.55
N ARG A 371 -13.87 -7.61 2.23
CA ARG A 371 -15.04 -7.39 3.08
C ARG A 371 -14.87 -8.08 4.44
N ARG A 372 -14.42 -9.34 4.45
CA ARG A 372 -14.19 -10.10 5.69
C ARG A 372 -12.96 -9.62 6.48
N GLY A 373 -12.04 -8.89 5.86
CA GLY A 373 -10.78 -8.53 6.50
C GLY A 373 -9.77 -9.68 6.56
N ASP A 374 -9.92 -10.70 5.71
CA ASP A 374 -9.07 -11.90 5.66
C ASP A 374 -7.73 -11.61 4.96
N TYR A 375 -7.01 -10.61 5.45
CA TYR A 375 -5.75 -10.15 4.87
C TYR A 375 -4.93 -9.38 5.89
N PHE A 376 -3.66 -9.12 5.54
CA PHE A 376 -2.84 -8.13 6.24
C PHE A 376 -2.19 -7.20 5.22
N VAL A 377 -1.86 -6.00 5.65
CA VAL A 377 -1.05 -5.07 4.87
C VAL A 377 0.39 -5.13 5.35
N THR A 378 1.35 -4.98 4.46
CA THR A 378 2.78 -4.96 4.79
C THR A 378 3.57 -4.10 3.82
N SER A 379 4.70 -3.57 4.27
CA SER A 379 5.70 -2.98 3.39
C SER A 379 6.53 -4.04 2.62
N GLY A 380 6.61 -5.27 3.14
CA GLY A 380 7.23 -6.42 2.46
C GLY A 380 8.25 -7.18 3.31
N GLU A 381 8.92 -6.48 4.24
CA GLU A 381 10.01 -7.02 5.07
C GLU A 381 9.50 -7.82 6.26
N VAL A 382 8.32 -7.47 6.76
CA VAL A 382 7.67 -8.11 7.91
C VAL A 382 6.40 -8.78 7.39
N LEU A 383 6.19 -10.05 7.70
CA LEU A 383 5.04 -10.83 7.23
C LEU A 383 4.30 -11.44 8.42
N ILE A 384 2.98 -11.60 8.29
CA ILE A 384 2.13 -12.24 9.30
C ILE A 384 1.42 -13.46 8.66
N PRO A 385 2.11 -14.60 8.48
CA PRO A 385 1.52 -15.76 7.80
C PRO A 385 0.31 -16.37 8.52
N ALA A 386 0.21 -16.20 9.83
CA ALA A 386 -0.90 -16.70 10.63
C ALA A 386 -1.12 -15.85 11.89
N HIS A 387 -2.37 -15.64 12.26
CA HIS A 387 -2.74 -15.07 13.55
C HIS A 387 -4.11 -15.57 14.00
N GLU A 388 -4.33 -15.59 15.31
CA GLU A 388 -5.60 -15.93 15.95
C GLU A 388 -5.73 -15.23 17.31
N TYR A 389 -6.96 -14.93 17.72
CA TYR A 389 -7.28 -14.46 19.06
C TYR A 389 -7.87 -15.62 19.87
N ILE A 390 -7.16 -16.04 20.92
CA ILE A 390 -7.48 -17.20 21.75
C ILE A 390 -8.15 -16.74 23.05
N GLY A 391 -9.18 -17.47 23.47
CA GLY A 391 -9.91 -17.24 24.71
C GLY A 391 -11.18 -16.41 24.52
N THR A 392 -11.94 -16.28 25.61
CA THR A 392 -13.23 -15.56 25.66
C THR A 392 -13.31 -14.70 26.92
N GLY A 393 -14.10 -13.63 26.89
CA GLY A 393 -14.23 -12.70 28.02
C GLY A 393 -13.02 -11.77 28.18
N ASP A 394 -12.76 -11.34 29.41
CA ASP A 394 -11.85 -10.23 29.72
C ASP A 394 -10.36 -10.53 29.49
N ASN A 395 -9.94 -11.80 29.47
CA ASN A 395 -8.55 -12.17 29.27
C ASN A 395 -8.42 -12.95 27.97
N ARG A 396 -7.83 -12.32 26.96
CA ARG A 396 -7.58 -12.92 25.65
C ARG A 396 -6.09 -12.91 25.35
N THR A 397 -5.66 -13.78 24.45
CA THR A 397 -4.27 -13.87 24.00
C THR A 397 -4.27 -13.81 22.48
N LEU A 398 -3.52 -12.88 21.90
CA LEU A 398 -3.16 -12.98 20.50
C LEU A 398 -2.07 -14.05 20.37
N ARG A 399 -2.23 -14.98 19.44
CA ARG A 399 -1.12 -15.78 18.90
C ARG A 399 -0.88 -15.39 17.45
N ALA A 400 0.35 -15.02 17.09
CA ALA A 400 0.70 -14.62 15.72
C ALA A 400 2.08 -15.17 15.31
N GLN A 401 2.16 -15.77 14.14
CA GLN A 401 3.43 -16.06 13.48
C GLN A 401 3.86 -14.80 12.71
N VAL A 402 5.10 -14.38 12.94
CA VAL A 402 5.72 -13.26 12.24
C VAL A 402 7.03 -13.75 11.63
N GLU A 403 7.32 -13.28 10.42
CA GLU A 403 8.61 -13.43 9.75
C GLU A 403 9.15 -12.03 9.43
N TRP A 404 10.46 -11.83 9.51
CA TRP A 404 11.09 -10.54 9.21
C TRP A 404 12.49 -10.67 8.60
N THR A 405 12.90 -9.67 7.83
CA THR A 405 14.26 -9.58 7.28
C THR A 405 15.18 -8.66 8.09
N PHE A 406 14.77 -7.43 8.39
CA PHE A 406 15.51 -6.52 9.28
C PHE A 406 15.28 -6.88 10.75
N PRO A 407 16.20 -6.53 11.68
CA PRO A 407 15.97 -6.76 13.11
C PRO A 407 14.61 -6.24 13.57
N LEU A 408 13.79 -7.11 14.17
CA LEU A 408 12.46 -6.75 14.63
C LEU A 408 12.56 -5.84 15.86
N ASP A 409 11.90 -4.70 15.87
CA ASP A 409 11.96 -3.74 16.98
C ASP A 409 10.91 -4.05 18.05
N PHE A 410 9.64 -4.20 17.63
CA PHE A 410 8.56 -4.57 18.54
C PHE A 410 7.35 -5.16 17.80
N VAL A 411 6.51 -5.84 18.58
CA VAL A 411 5.16 -6.26 18.19
C VAL A 411 4.14 -5.63 19.13
N GLU A 412 2.92 -5.40 18.63
CA GLU A 412 1.88 -4.74 19.41
C GLU A 412 0.49 -5.32 19.16
N VAL A 413 -0.29 -5.44 20.24
CA VAL A 413 -1.74 -5.64 20.19
C VAL A 413 -2.39 -4.31 20.52
N VAL A 414 -3.25 -3.81 19.63
CA VAL A 414 -3.96 -2.54 19.80
C VAL A 414 -5.45 -2.82 19.88
N TYR A 415 -6.15 -2.22 20.84
CA TYR A 415 -7.56 -2.47 21.08
C TYR A 415 -8.25 -1.22 21.64
N GLY A 416 -9.55 -1.09 21.43
CA GLY A 416 -10.28 0.11 21.86
C GLY A 416 -11.74 -0.16 22.21
N ASP A 417 -12.33 0.77 22.95
CA ASP A 417 -13.68 0.67 23.53
C ASP A 417 -14.72 1.62 22.90
N GLY A 418 -14.33 2.37 21.86
CA GLY A 418 -15.16 3.41 21.25
C GLY A 418 -14.82 4.83 21.70
N GLN A 419 -14.01 4.97 22.75
CA GLN A 419 -13.56 6.27 23.28
C GLN A 419 -12.05 6.33 23.45
N GLN A 420 -11.44 5.24 23.90
CA GLN A 420 -10.01 5.12 24.16
C GLN A 420 -9.42 3.95 23.38
N THR A 421 -8.21 4.17 22.89
CA THR A 421 -7.37 3.14 22.29
C THR A 421 -6.22 2.83 23.23
N ASN A 422 -5.98 1.55 23.45
CA ASN A 422 -4.94 1.00 24.31
C ASN A 422 -4.03 0.09 23.49
N SER A 423 -2.81 -0.15 23.98
CA SER A 423 -1.91 -1.12 23.37
C SER A 423 -1.07 -1.87 24.39
N VAL A 424 -0.72 -3.11 24.03
CA VAL A 424 0.31 -3.91 24.68
C VAL A 424 1.46 -4.04 23.69
N ILE A 425 2.62 -3.47 24.05
CA ILE A 425 3.82 -3.49 23.22
C ILE A 425 4.84 -4.44 23.83
N MET A 426 5.40 -5.32 23.01
CA MET A 426 6.48 -6.23 23.38
C MET A 426 7.73 -5.88 22.56
N ALA A 427 8.81 -5.48 23.23
CA ALA A 427 10.10 -5.24 22.59
C ALA A 427 10.74 -6.55 22.12
N THR A 428 11.23 -6.57 20.88
CA THR A 428 11.79 -7.76 20.23
C THR A 428 13.23 -7.56 19.77
N THR A 429 13.88 -6.47 20.18
CA THR A 429 15.25 -6.08 19.79
C THR A 429 16.35 -7.10 20.10
N HIS A 430 16.03 -8.14 20.87
CA HIS A 430 16.91 -9.28 21.15
C HIS A 430 16.87 -10.37 20.06
N LEU A 431 15.89 -10.32 19.17
CA LEU A 431 15.74 -11.26 18.05
C LEU A 431 16.63 -10.81 16.87
N PRO A 432 17.36 -11.74 16.22
CA PRO A 432 18.22 -11.41 15.10
C PRO A 432 17.40 -11.08 13.84
N ALA A 433 18.03 -10.42 12.86
CA ALA A 433 17.54 -10.31 11.49
C ALA A 433 17.26 -11.69 10.86
N PHE A 434 16.47 -11.71 9.78
CA PHE A 434 16.10 -12.93 9.03
C PHE A 434 15.48 -14.03 9.91
N GLY A 435 14.52 -13.64 10.76
CA GLY A 435 13.92 -14.51 11.75
C GLY A 435 12.45 -14.82 11.47
N SER A 436 11.95 -15.85 12.16
CA SER A 436 10.53 -16.08 12.32
C SER A 436 10.24 -16.52 13.75
N HIS A 437 9.12 -16.08 14.31
CA HIS A 437 8.72 -16.38 15.67
C HIS A 437 7.20 -16.39 15.82
N THR A 438 6.70 -17.23 16.72
CA THR A 438 5.29 -17.23 17.13
C THR A 438 5.17 -16.49 18.46
N PHE A 439 4.58 -15.31 18.41
CA PHE A 439 4.31 -14.49 19.60
C PHE A 439 3.01 -14.90 20.25
N GLU A 440 2.99 -14.92 21.59
CA GLU A 440 1.79 -15.04 22.41
C GLU A 440 1.69 -13.81 23.31
N ILE A 441 0.71 -12.94 23.05
CA ILE A 441 0.58 -11.65 23.71
C ILE A 441 -0.76 -11.61 24.44
N PRO A 442 -0.77 -11.76 25.78
CA PRO A 442 -1.98 -11.59 26.56
C PRO A 442 -2.38 -10.11 26.59
N PHE A 443 -3.68 -9.83 26.51
CA PHE A 443 -4.23 -8.49 26.66
C PHE A 443 -5.56 -8.52 27.41
N ASN A 444 -5.89 -7.40 28.04
CA ASN A 444 -7.13 -7.23 28.77
C ASN A 444 -8.23 -6.73 27.81
N ALA A 445 -9.15 -7.61 27.46
CA ALA A 445 -10.30 -7.34 26.60
C ALA A 445 -11.52 -6.80 27.39
N ALA A 446 -11.42 -6.62 28.72
CA ALA A 446 -12.53 -6.12 29.52
C ALA A 446 -13.04 -4.76 29.02
N GLY A 447 -14.31 -4.72 28.61
CA GLY A 447 -14.96 -3.53 28.08
C GLY A 447 -14.42 -3.01 26.75
N GLN A 448 -13.55 -3.78 26.07
CA GLN A 448 -13.00 -3.42 24.77
C GLN A 448 -13.90 -3.94 23.65
N ALA A 449 -14.05 -3.17 22.58
CA ALA A 449 -14.93 -3.46 21.47
C ALA A 449 -14.19 -4.09 20.28
N TRP A 450 -12.95 -3.69 20.00
CA TRP A 450 -12.18 -4.18 18.85
C TRP A 450 -10.72 -4.42 19.18
N VAL A 451 -10.03 -5.22 18.36
CA VAL A 451 -8.59 -5.50 18.48
C VAL A 451 -7.93 -5.66 17.10
N ARG A 452 -6.66 -5.28 16.98
CA ARG A 452 -5.77 -5.56 15.83
C ARG A 452 -4.35 -5.88 16.31
N PHE A 453 -3.54 -6.42 15.40
CA PHE A 453 -2.14 -6.75 15.63
C PHE A 453 -1.23 -6.05 14.63
N ALA A 454 -0.02 -5.69 15.06
CA ALA A 454 1.04 -5.20 14.18
C ALA A 454 2.44 -5.65 14.63
N ALA A 455 3.37 -5.71 13.68
CA ALA A 455 4.78 -6.00 13.91
C ALA A 455 5.64 -5.01 13.12
N TRP A 456 6.70 -4.50 13.76
CA TRP A 456 7.53 -3.41 13.23
C TRP A 456 9.03 -3.71 13.40
N ASP A 457 9.81 -3.43 12.36
CA ASP A 457 11.27 -3.63 12.36
C ASP A 457 12.05 -2.34 12.60
N SER A 458 13.38 -2.46 12.66
CA SER A 458 14.29 -1.34 12.91
C SER A 458 14.39 -0.31 11.77
N ALA A 459 13.86 -0.62 10.59
CA ALA A 459 13.77 0.30 9.46
C ALA A 459 12.42 1.07 9.46
N GLY A 460 11.54 0.80 10.42
CA GLY A 460 10.20 1.36 10.49
C GLY A 460 9.20 0.66 9.55
N ASN A 461 9.63 -0.42 8.91
CA ASN A 461 8.79 -1.28 8.08
C ASN A 461 7.89 -2.12 8.98
N GLY A 462 6.78 -2.62 8.44
CA GLY A 462 5.91 -3.45 9.24
C GLY A 462 4.73 -4.04 8.53
N ALA A 463 4.00 -4.86 9.28
CA ALA A 463 2.78 -5.50 8.86
C ALA A 463 1.67 -5.31 9.89
N MET A 464 0.43 -5.23 9.43
CA MET A 464 -0.75 -5.01 10.26
C MET A 464 -1.91 -5.90 9.82
N THR A 465 -2.54 -6.57 10.79
CA THR A 465 -3.81 -7.25 10.57
C THR A 465 -4.97 -6.26 10.63
N MET A 466 -6.09 -6.61 10.01
CA MET A 466 -7.27 -5.77 10.09
C MET A 466 -7.93 -5.85 11.47
N PRO A 467 -8.60 -4.77 11.94
CA PRO A 467 -9.37 -4.80 13.18
C PRO A 467 -10.50 -5.82 13.12
N VAL A 468 -10.73 -6.50 14.24
CA VAL A 468 -11.86 -7.41 14.44
C VAL A 468 -12.64 -6.98 15.68
N TRP A 469 -13.95 -7.23 15.68
CA TRP A 469 -14.78 -7.05 16.86
C TRP A 469 -14.45 -8.11 17.93
N LEU A 470 -14.44 -7.68 19.19
CA LEU A 470 -14.35 -8.53 20.37
C LEU A 470 -15.77 -8.87 20.82
N GLU A 471 -16.09 -10.17 20.85
CA GLU A 471 -17.36 -10.70 21.36
C GLU A 471 -17.49 -10.65 22.90
#